data_AF-A0A8T7DJ55-F1
#
_entry.id   AF-A0A8T7DJ55-F1
#
_cell.length_a   1.000
_cell.length_b   1.000
_cell.length_c   1.000
_cell.angle_alpha   90.00
_cell.angle_beta   90.00
_cell.angle_gamma   90.00
#
_symmetry.space_group_name_H-M   'P 1'
#
loop_
_entity.id
_entity.type
_entity.pdbx_description
1 polymer ?
#
loop_
_entity_poly.entity_id
_entity_poly.type
_entity_poly.pdbx_seq_one_letter_code
_entity_poly.pdbx_strand_id
1 'polypeptide(L)' 'MNPPTFHEIRSLGGRLLEEQGHSKEFIQALMEHTDQAMTAHYLEDGSIDWQMAEAALKL' A
#
# COMPACT_ATOMS: atom_id res chain seq x y z
N MET A 1 -8.29 17.72 7.20
CA MET A 1 -7.39 16.65 6.72
C MET A 1 -7.33 15.60 7.82
N ASN A 2 -7.57 14.33 7.48
CA ASN A 2 -7.44 13.23 8.42
C ASN A 2 -6.08 12.56 8.16
N PRO A 3 -5.08 12.78 9.03
CA PRO A 3 -3.78 12.15 8.82
C PRO A 3 -3.91 10.62 8.92
N PRO A 4 -3.11 9.87 8.15
CA PRO A 4 -3.02 8.42 8.26
C PRO A 4 -2.80 7.99 9.72
N THR A 5 -3.48 6.92 10.14
CA THR A 5 -3.23 6.32 11.46
C THR A 5 -2.18 5.22 11.34
N PHE A 6 -1.71 4.69 12.47
CA PHE A 6 -0.78 3.55 12.49
C PHE A 6 -1.31 2.33 11.70
N HIS A 7 -2.63 2.16 11.65
CA HIS A 7 -3.28 1.07 10.92
C HIS A 7 -2.96 1.08 9.41
N GLU A 8 -2.67 2.24 8.83
CA GLU A 8 -2.34 2.40 7.42
C GLU A 8 -1.01 1.75 7.00
N ILE A 9 -0.13 1.44 7.96
CA ILE A 9 1.09 0.66 7.69
C ILE A 9 0.73 -0.72 7.12
N ARG A 10 -0.41 -1.28 7.53
CA ARG A 10 -0.89 -2.58 7.03
C ARG A 10 -1.26 -2.52 5.55
N SER A 11 -1.98 -1.46 5.12
CA SER A 11 -2.29 -1.23 3.70
C SER A 11 -1.00 -1.03 2.89
N LEU A 12 -0.11 -0.15 3.36
CA LEU A 12 1.17 0.11 2.71
C LEU A 12 2.01 -1.16 2.53
N GLY A 13 2.12 -1.98 3.58
CA GLY A 13 2.87 -3.24 3.54
C GLY A 13 2.30 -4.23 2.52
N GLY A 14 0.97 -4.33 2.40
CA GLY A 14 0.31 -5.16 1.39
C GLY A 14 0.66 -4.72 -0.04
N ARG A 15 0.58 -3.41 -0.31
CA ARG A 15 0.91 -2.84 -1.63
C ARG A 15 2.37 -3.08 -2.01
N LEU A 16 3.31 -2.88 -1.09
CA LEU A 16 4.74 -3.13 -1.35
C LEU A 16 5.02 -4.61 -1.67
N LEU A 17 4.31 -5.54 -1.05
CA LEU A 17 4.44 -6.97 -1.36
C LEU A 17 3.84 -7.31 -2.72
N GLU A 18 2.71 -6.69 -3.08
CA GLU A 18 2.13 -6.84 -4.41
C GLU A 18 3.08 -6.30 -5.50
N GLU A 19 3.67 -5.12 -5.30
CA GLU A 19 4.69 -4.54 -6.19
C GLU A 19 5.94 -5.43 -6.34
N GLN A 20 6.31 -6.16 -5.29
CA GLN A 20 7.38 -7.15 -5.31
C GLN A 20 7.00 -8.48 -6.00
N GLY A 21 5.74 -8.62 -6.45
CA GLY A 21 5.24 -9.79 -7.17
C GLY A 21 4.68 -10.92 -6.30
N HIS A 22 4.43 -10.66 -5.01
CA HIS A 22 3.75 -11.65 -4.16
C HIS A 22 2.27 -11.80 -4.55
N SER A 23 1.72 -13.01 -4.40
CA SER A 23 0.32 -13.26 -4.75
C SER A 23 -0.64 -12.65 -3.72
N LYS A 24 -1.86 -12.31 -4.18
CA LYS A 24 -2.91 -11.76 -3.31
C LYS A 24 -3.33 -12.73 -2.21
N GLU A 25 -3.26 -14.03 -2.46
CA GLU A 25 -3.55 -15.08 -1.47
C GLU A 25 -2.51 -15.12 -0.36
N PHE A 26 -1.22 -14.93 -0.71
CA PHE A 26 -0.15 -14.81 0.27
C PHE A 26 -0.34 -13.57 1.14
N ILE A 27 -0.62 -12.42 0.53
CA ILE A 27 -0.86 -11.17 1.24
C ILE A 27 -2.09 -11.27 2.13
N GLN A 28 -3.18 -11.89 1.65
CA GLN A 28 -4.39 -12.15 2.41
C GLN A 28 -4.12 -13.02 3.65
N ALA A 29 -3.36 -14.11 3.49
CA ALA A 29 -3.00 -14.99 4.60
C ALA A 29 -2.14 -14.26 5.63
N LEU A 30 -1.16 -13.47 5.19
CA LEU A 30 -0.34 -12.62 6.07
C LEU A 30 -1.16 -11.56 6.81
N MET A 31 -2.20 -11.04 6.15
CA MET A 31 -3.15 -10.09 6.73
C MET A 31 -4.26 -10.78 7.53
N GLU A 32 -4.24 -12.10 7.71
CA GLU A 32 -5.28 -12.85 8.43
C GLU A 32 -6.71 -12.47 8.02
N HIS A 33 -6.89 -12.04 6.76
CA HIS A 33 -8.20 -11.62 6.25
C HIS A 33 -8.95 -12.85 5.77
N THR A 34 -10.15 -13.06 6.33
CA THR A 34 -11.01 -14.18 5.94
C THR A 34 -11.65 -13.99 4.56
N ASP A 35 -11.72 -12.75 4.07
CA ASP A 35 -12.31 -12.37 2.78
C ASP A 35 -11.28 -11.68 1.88
N GLN A 36 -11.22 -12.11 0.61
CA GLN A 36 -10.38 -11.50 -0.41
C GLN A 36 -10.80 -10.07 -0.74
N ALA A 37 -12.08 -9.74 -0.61
CA ALA A 37 -12.58 -8.39 -0.83
C ALA A 37 -12.00 -7.38 0.17
N MET A 38 -11.76 -7.81 1.41
CA MET A 38 -11.10 -6.98 2.42
C MET A 38 -9.64 -6.72 2.07
N THR A 39 -8.91 -7.72 1.58
CA THR A 39 -7.53 -7.52 1.11
C THR A 39 -7.48 -6.59 -0.09
N ALA A 40 -8.40 -6.73 -1.06
CA ALA A 40 -8.46 -5.84 -2.22
C ALA A 40 -8.63 -4.37 -1.81
N HIS A 41 -9.50 -4.10 -0.82
CA HIS A 41 -9.70 -2.73 -0.32
C HIS A 41 -8.41 -2.11 0.26
N TYR A 42 -7.60 -2.89 0.99
CA TYR A 42 -6.33 -2.40 1.54
C TYR A 42 -5.26 -2.18 0.46
N LEU A 43 -5.34 -2.90 -0.67
CA LEU A 43 -4.42 -2.73 -1.79
C LEU A 43 -4.81 -1.56 -2.70
N GLU A 44 -6.09 -1.23 -2.76
CA GLU A 44 -6.62 -0.12 -3.57
C GLU A 44 -6.58 1.23 -2.84
N ASP A 45 -6.76 1.25 -1.52
CA ASP A 45 -6.84 2.49 -0.76
C ASP A 45 -5.44 3.06 -0.44
N GLY A 46 -5.19 4.31 -0.82
CA GLY A 46 -3.97 5.03 -0.48
C GLY A 46 -2.94 5.24 -1.59
N SER A 47 -3.35 5.28 -2.87
CA SER A 47 -2.50 5.82 -3.95
C SER A 47 -2.27 7.33 -3.72
N ILE A 48 -1.32 7.66 -2.86
CA ILE A 48 -0.62 8.94 -2.95
C ILE A 48 0.40 8.74 -4.05
N ASP A 49 0.13 9.31 -5.23
CA ASP A 49 1.12 9.38 -6.30
C ASP A 49 2.30 10.21 -5.79
N TRP A 50 3.37 9.54 -5.37
CA TRP A 50 4.59 10.21 -4.96
C TRP A 50 5.16 10.95 -6.17
N GLN A 51 4.97 12.27 -6.20
CA GLN A 51 5.64 13.10 -7.18
C GLN A 51 7.11 13.23 -6.77
N MET A 52 8.00 12.74 -7.62
CA MET A 52 9.43 12.95 -7.45
C MET A 52 9.72 14.45 -7.53
N ALA A 53 10.20 15.01 -6.41
CA ALA A 53 10.66 16.38 -6.36
C ALA A 53 12.05 16.45 -7.00
N GLU A 54 12.11 16.90 -8.24
CA GLU A 54 13.38 17.18 -8.91
C GLU A 54 13.92 18.51 -8.38
N ALA A 55 15.07 18.48 -7.71
CA ALA A 55 15.78 19.70 -7.35
C ALA A 55 16.38 20.27 -8.64
N ALA A 56 15.59 21.07 -9.37
CA ALA A 56 16.00 21.75 -10.60
C ALA A 56 17.04 22.86 -10.34
N LEU A 57 18.07 22.56 -9.55
CA LEU A 57 19.22 23.42 -9.31
C LEU A 57 20.09 23.40 -10.57
N LYS A 58 20.05 24.50 -11.31
CA LYS A 58 21.08 24.82 -12.29
C LYS A 58 22.36 25.15 -11.53
N LEU A 59 23.36 24.28 -11.65
CA LEU A 59 24.74 24.55 -11.22
C LEU A 59 25.38 25.61 -12.11
#